data_AF-A0A2E4HAF1-F1
#
_entry.id   AF-A0A2E4HAF1-F1
#
_cell.length_a   1.000
_cell.length_b   1.000
_cell.length_c   1.000
_cell.angle_alpha   90.00
_cell.angle_beta   90.00
_cell.angle_gamma   90.00
#
_symmetry.space_group_name_H-M   'P 1'
#
loop_
_entity.id
_entity.type
_entity.pdbx_description
1 polymer ?
#
loop_
_entity_poly.entity_id
_entity_poly.type
_entity_poly.pdbx_seq_one_letter_code
_entity_poly.pdbx_strand_id
1 'polypeptide(L)' 'MSAIKIGIIGVGNCASSLVQGLVYYGDANDKLIGLTNPICAGYAVSNMKITTAFDVNETKVGNDLPRAIWPAPNYDS' A
#
# COMPACT_ATOMS: atom_id res chain seq x y z
N MET A 1 14.39 -3.39 13.85
CA MET A 1 13.29 -4.39 13.86
C MET A 1 13.14 -4.99 12.46
N SER A 2 12.74 -6.25 12.33
CA SER A 2 12.58 -6.89 11.02
C SER A 2 11.38 -6.30 10.27
N ALA A 3 11.53 -6.10 8.96
CA ALA A 3 10.42 -5.62 8.12
C ALA A 3 9.33 -6.70 8.00
N ILE A 4 8.07 -6.26 8.01
CA ILE A 4 6.92 -7.10 7.66
C ILE A 4 6.80 -7.07 6.14
N LYS A 5 7.03 -8.22 5.50
CA LYS A 5 6.85 -8.36 4.05
C LYS A 5 5.39 -8.65 3.74
N ILE A 6 4.79 -7.83 2.89
CA ILE A 6 3.38 -7.92 2.51
C ILE A 6 3.30 -8.29 1.03
N GLY A 7 2.36 -9.18 0.70
CA GLY A 7 1.91 -9.46 -0.65
C GLY A 7 0.47 -8.98 -0.85
N ILE A 8 0.19 -8.38 -2.00
CA ILE A 8 -1.16 -7.92 -2.37
C ILE A 8 -1.78 -8.88 -3.39
N ILE A 9 -3.03 -9.28 -3.18
CA ILE A 9 -3.83 -10.05 -4.15
C ILE A 9 -5.01 -9.18 -4.54
N GLY A 10 -5.05 -8.76 -5.81
CA GLY A 10 -5.98 -7.75 -6.31
C GLY A 10 -5.48 -6.34 -6.01
N VAL A 11 -5.01 -5.62 -7.03
CA VAL A 11 -4.51 -4.25 -6.95
C VAL A 11 -5.67 -3.28 -7.18
N GLY A 12 -6.73 -3.41 -6.37
CA GLY A 12 -7.93 -2.57 -6.40
C GLY A 12 -7.78 -1.23 -5.66
N ASN A 13 -8.89 -0.52 -5.46
CA ASN A 13 -8.92 0.74 -4.68
C ASN A 13 -8.38 0.57 -3.25
N CYS A 14 -8.73 -0.52 -2.57
CA CYS A 14 -8.20 -0.82 -1.24
C CYS A 14 -6.67 -0.95 -1.25
N ALA A 15 -6.11 -1.59 -2.27
CA ALA A 15 -4.67 -1.70 -2.43
C ALA A 15 -4.05 -0.32 -2.71
N SER A 16 -4.68 0.48 -3.58
CA SER A 16 -4.23 1.85 -3.87
C SER A 16 -4.17 2.72 -2.61
N SER A 17 -5.23 2.73 -1.80
CA SER A 17 -5.25 3.46 -0.52
C SER A 17 -4.21 2.95 0.47
N LEU A 18 -3.96 1.64 0.53
CA LEU A 18 -2.91 1.06 1.38
C LEU A 18 -1.53 1.52 0.93
N VAL A 19 -1.19 1.37 -0.36
CA VAL A 19 0.13 1.77 -0.90
C VAL A 19 0.39 3.25 -0.60
N GLN A 20 -0.57 4.13 -0.92
CA GLN A 20 -0.45 5.56 -0.67
C GLN A 20 -0.37 5.88 0.83
N GLY A 21 -1.15 5.20 1.65
CA GLY A 21 -1.12 5.35 3.10
C GLY A 21 0.23 4.95 3.72
N LEU A 22 0.86 3.87 3.25
CA LEU A 22 2.18 3.46 3.71
C LEU A 22 3.25 4.52 3.39
N VAL A 23 3.14 5.17 2.24
CA VAL A 23 4.04 6.29 1.87
C VAL A 23 3.73 7.51 2.75
N TYR A 24 2.45 7.90 2.84
CA TYR A 24 2.02 9.09 3.58
C TYR A 24 2.40 9.04 5.06
N TYR A 25 2.18 7.90 5.72
CA TYR A 25 2.48 7.73 7.14
C TYR A 25 3.90 7.24 7.41
N GLY A 26 4.61 6.70 6.40
CA GLY A 26 5.97 6.18 6.55
C GLY A 26 6.99 7.25 6.97
N ASP A 27 6.77 8.49 6.51
CA ASP A 27 7.62 9.66 6.80
C ASP A 27 6.96 10.67 7.78
N ALA A 28 5.79 10.32 8.33
CA ALA A 28 5.03 11.24 9.17
C ALA A 28 5.62 11.30 10.60
N ASN A 29 6.09 12.48 11.01
CA ASN A 29 6.63 12.70 12.36
C ASN A 29 5.55 12.99 13.42
N ASP A 30 4.37 13.54 13.08
CA ASP A 30 3.46 14.06 14.13
C ASP A 30 1.94 14.03 13.82
N LYS A 31 1.48 13.43 12.71
CA LYS A 31 0.03 13.37 12.41
C LYS A 31 -0.38 12.03 11.78
N LEU A 32 -0.68 11.06 12.64
CA LEU A 32 -1.21 9.74 12.28
C LEU A 32 -2.75 9.77 12.33
N ILE A 33 -3.35 10.78 11.69
CA ILE A 33 -4.81 11.01 11.71
C ILE A 33 -5.51 9.81 11.05
N GLY A 34 -6.49 9.23 11.73
CA GLY A 34 -7.22 8.06 11.22
C GLY A 34 -6.52 6.71 11.47
N LEU A 35 -5.30 6.70 12.03
CA LEU A 35 -4.67 5.49 12.54
C LEU A 35 -4.99 5.32 14.03
N THR A 36 -5.96 4.47 14.35
CA THR A 36 -6.36 4.20 15.75
C THR A 36 -5.22 3.63 16.59
N ASN A 37 -4.35 2.82 15.99
CA ASN A 37 -3.19 2.26 16.65
C ASN A 37 -1.95 2.36 15.75
N PRO A 38 -1.16 3.44 15.83
CA PRO A 38 -0.02 3.65 14.93
C PRO A 38 1.16 2.68 15.15
N ILE A 39 1.22 2.03 16.31
CA ILE A 39 2.16 0.94 16.60
C ILE A 39 1.37 -0.27 17.08
N CYS A 40 1.14 -1.22 16.18
CA CYS A 40 0.39 -2.44 16.49
C CYS A 40 1.36 -3.59 16.75
N ALA A 41 1.26 -4.24 17.92
CA ALA A 41 2.12 -5.35 18.32
C ALA A 41 3.64 -5.06 18.19
N GLY A 42 4.05 -3.80 18.39
CA GLY A 42 5.45 -3.37 18.26
C GLY A 42 5.89 -3.03 16.83
N TYR A 43 4.97 -3.03 15.86
CA TYR A 43 5.25 -2.67 14.47
C TYR A 43 4.61 -1.33 14.11
N ALA A 44 5.44 -0.40 13.67
CA ALA A 44 5.01 0.85 13.08
C ALA A 44 4.68 0.66 11.59
N VAL A 45 3.94 1.62 11.01
CA VAL A 45 3.63 1.64 9.57
C VAL A 45 4.90 1.58 8.70
N SER A 46 5.97 2.26 9.13
CA SER A 46 7.29 2.25 8.46
C SER A 46 7.97 0.87 8.43
N ASN A 47 7.50 -0.10 9.22
CA ASN A 47 8.00 -1.48 9.16
C ASN A 47 7.35 -2.32 8.07
N MET A 48 6.26 -1.86 7.46
CA MET A 48 5.55 -2.56 6.40
C MET A 48 6.25 -2.36 5.05
N LYS A 49 6.57 -3.45 4.36
CA LYS A 49 7.18 -3.43 3.02
C LYS A 49 6.40 -4.32 2.07
N ILE A 50 5.80 -3.73 1.04
CA ILE A 50 5.17 -4.51 -0.02
C ILE A 50 6.27 -5.09 -0.91
N THR A 51 6.19 -6.40 -1.13
CA THR A 51 7.22 -7.14 -1.86
C THR A 51 6.67 -7.85 -3.09
N THR A 52 5.36 -8.09 -3.14
CA THR A 52 4.71 -8.74 -4.28
C THR A 52 3.30 -8.19 -4.46
N ALA A 53 2.81 -8.21 -5.69
CA ALA A 53 1.43 -7.90 -6.02
C ALA A 53 0.96 -8.78 -7.19
N PHE A 54 -0.30 -9.20 -7.16
CA PHE A 54 -0.93 -10.01 -8.19
C PHE A 54 -2.25 -9.38 -8.61
N ASP A 55 -2.51 -9.34 -9.91
CA ASP A 55 -3.78 -8.91 -10.50
C ASP A 55 -4.05 -9.71 -11.77
N VAL A 56 -5.29 -9.68 -12.25
CA VAL A 56 -5.72 -10.30 -13.52
C VAL A 56 -6.02 -9.27 -14.60
N ASN A 57 -6.14 -7.99 -14.22
CA ASN A 57 -6.43 -6.91 -15.14
C ASN A 57 -5.18 -6.57 -15.98
N GLU A 58 -5.31 -6.67 -17.30
CA GLU A 58 -4.26 -6.40 -18.27
C GLU A 58 -3.66 -4.99 -18.16
N THR A 59 -4.43 -4.00 -17.71
CA THR A 59 -3.92 -2.63 -17.52
C THR A 59 -2.97 -2.51 -16.32
N LYS A 60 -2.98 -3.52 -15.44
CA LYS A 60 -2.18 -3.57 -14.21
C LYS A 60 -1.05 -4.60 -14.30
N VAL A 61 -1.30 -5.73 -14.96
CA VAL A 61 -0.30 -6.79 -15.15
C VAL A 61 0.90 -6.28 -15.95
N GLY A 62 2.11 -6.62 -15.50
CA GLY A 62 3.37 -6.19 -16.12
C GLY A 62 3.84 -4.79 -15.70
N ASN A 63 3.02 -4.04 -14.96
CA ASN A 63 3.42 -2.77 -14.37
C ASN A 63 4.01 -2.95 -12.96
N ASP A 64 4.92 -2.05 -12.61
CA ASP A 64 5.35 -1.90 -11.21
C ASP A 64 4.19 -1.37 -10.36
N LEU A 65 4.17 -1.73 -9.07
CA LEU A 65 3.06 -1.43 -8.16
C LEU A 65 2.68 0.06 -8.11
N PRO A 66 3.63 1.03 -8.05
CA PRO A 66 3.29 2.45 -8.06
C PRO A 66 2.55 2.90 -9.32
N ARG A 67 2.67 2.16 -10.44
CA ARG A 67 1.89 2.40 -11.65
C ARG A 67 0.58 1.62 -11.62
N ALA A 68 0.58 0.37 -11.20
CA ALA A 68 -0.58 -0.52 -11.22
C ALA A 68 -1.76 -0.06 -10.32
N ILE A 69 -1.52 0.84 -9.36
CA ILE A 69 -2.57 1.37 -8.47
C ILE A 69 -3.48 2.42 -9.11
N TRP A 70 -3.09 3.02 -10.24
CA TRP A 70 -3.82 4.13 -10.89
C TRP A 70 -4.79 3.72 -12.01
N PRO A 71 -4.50 2.76 -12.90
CA PRO A 71 -5.37 2.42 -14.02
C PRO A 71 -6.79 2.05 -13.61
N ALA A 72 -7.74 2.32 -14.51
CA ALA A 72 -9.12 1.87 -14.39
C ALA A 72 -9.18 0.34 -14.10
N PRO A 73 -10.10 -0.13 -13.24
CA PRO A 73 -11.20 0.62 -12.63
C PRO A 73 -10.85 1.27 -11.27
N ASN A 74 -9.57 1.45 -10.94
CA ASN A 74 -9.23 2.15 -9.68
C ASN A 74 -9.51 3.65 -9.77
N TYR A 75 -9.08 4.23 -10.88
CA TYR A 75 -9.29 5.63 -11.23
C TYR A 75 -9.74 5.67 -12.68
N ASP A 76 -10.86 6.34 -12.94
CA ASP A 76 -11.28 6.68 -14.28
C ASP A 76 -10.72 8.07 -14.59
N SER A 77 -9.78 8.12 -15.54
CA SER A 77 -9.29 9.36 -16.15
C SER A 77 -9.92 9.54 -17.53
#